data_AF-A0A822FGT7-F1
#
_entry.id   AF-A0A822FGT7-F1
#
_cell.length_a   1.000
_cell.length_b   1.000
_cell.length_c   1.000
_cell.angle_alpha   90.00
_cell.angle_beta   90.00
_cell.angle_gamma   90.00
#
_symmetry.space_group_name_H-M   'P 1'
#
loop_
_entity.id
_entity.type
_entity.pdbx_description
1 polymer ?
#
loop_
_entity_poly.entity_id
_entity_poly.type
_entity_poly.pdbx_seq_one_letter_code
_entity_poly.pdbx_strand_id
1 'polypeptide(L)' 'SQAFIGKNHRRWVLIINKRFASVDVFLPGATGGTMQIVNEASGFGPPIETKLMLSRITLSPFAVAIVHMPNA' A
#
# COMPACT_ATOMS: atom_id res chain seq x y z
N SER A 1 -5.79 6.14 -7.02
CA SER A 1 -5.58 5.96 -5.57
C SER A 1 -6.68 6.71 -4.84
N GLN A 2 -7.03 6.27 -3.64
CA GLN A 2 -7.86 7.05 -2.71
C GLN A 2 -7.04 7.24 -1.43
N ALA A 3 -7.11 8.42 -0.82
CA ALA A 3 -6.41 8.73 0.41
C ALA A 3 -7.43 9.22 1.45
N PHE A 4 -7.23 8.84 2.70
CA PHE A 4 -8.19 9.11 3.76
C PHE A 4 -7.50 9.33 5.10
N ILE A 5 -8.13 10.18 5.92
CA ILE A 5 -7.71 10.45 7.29
C ILE A 5 -8.70 9.74 8.21
N GLY A 6 -8.23 8.73 8.91
CA GLY A 6 -8.98 8.02 9.93
C GLY A 6 -8.99 8.75 11.27
N LYS A 7 -9.68 8.18 12.26
CA LYS A 7 -9.65 8.67 13.65
C LYS A 7 -8.21 8.76 14.17
N ASN A 8 -7.95 9.73 15.05
CA ASN A 8 -6.62 10.01 15.64
C ASN A 8 -5.54 10.42 14.61
N HIS A 9 -5.91 11.17 13.57
CA HIS A 9 -4.99 11.64 12.51
C HIS A 9 -4.23 10.52 11.78
N ARG A 10 -4.75 9.29 11.82
CA ARG A 10 -4.16 8.17 11.09
C ARG A 10 -4.34 8.39 9.59
N ARG A 11 -3.23 8.49 8.87
CA ARG A 11 -3.22 8.74 7.42
C ARG A 11 -3.07 7.42 6.68
N TRP A 12 -4.10 7.00 5.94
CA TRP A 12 -4.07 5.78 5.15
C TRP A 12 -4.27 6.07 3.67
N VAL A 13 -3.67 5.26 2.81
CA VAL A 13 -3.78 5.38 1.35
C VAL A 13 -4.12 4.02 0.76
N LEU A 14 -5.25 3.96 0.04
CA LEU A 14 -5.65 2.80 -0.74
C LEU A 14 -5.14 2.94 -2.18
N ILE A 15 -4.37 1.95 -2.62
CA ILE A 15 -3.81 1.88 -3.96
C ILE A 15 -4.26 0.57 -4.59
N ILE A 16 -4.81 0.67 -5.80
CA ILE A 16 -5.29 -0.48 -6.58
C ILE A 16 -4.52 -0.48 -7.90
N ASN A 17 -3.75 -1.52 -8.15
CA ASN A 17 -3.23 -1.80 -9.48
C ASN A 17 -4.28 -2.58 -10.26
N LYS A 18 -4.86 -1.98 -11.31
CA LYS A 18 -5.84 -2.65 -12.19
C LYS A 18 -5.21 -3.27 -13.44
N ARG A 19 -3.89 -3.24 -13.56
CA ARG A 19 -3.16 -3.69 -14.76
C ARG A 19 -2.69 -5.12 -14.59
N PHE A 20 -2.62 -5.86 -15.69
CA PHE A 20 -1.89 -7.13 -15.77
C PHE A 20 -0.38 -6.90 -15.97
N ALA A 21 0.19 -6.03 -15.13
CA ALA A 21 1.59 -5.65 -15.14
C ALA A 21 1.98 -5.06 -13.78
N SER A 22 3.24 -5.22 -13.39
CA SER A 22 3.79 -4.57 -12.20
C SER A 22 3.85 -3.06 -12.40
N VAL A 23 3.55 -2.29 -11.34
CA VAL A 23 3.56 -0.82 -11.36
C VAL A 23 4.33 -0.30 -10.17
N ASP A 24 5.25 0.63 -10.44
CA ASP A 24 5.90 1.39 -9.38
C ASP A 24 5.08 2.63 -9.04
N VAL A 25 4.83 2.80 -7.75
CA VAL A 25 4.14 3.95 -7.19
C VAL A 25 5.08 4.69 -6.26
N PHE A 26 5.27 5.98 -6.52
CA PHE A 26 5.97 6.87 -5.61
C PHE A 26 4.96 7.50 -4.64
N LEU A 27 5.11 7.21 -3.35
CA LEU A 27 4.28 7.72 -2.27
C LEU A 27 5.15 8.52 -1.26
N PRO A 28 5.25 9.84 -1.44
CA PRO A 28 6.00 10.70 -0.53
C PRO A 28 5.54 10.58 0.92
N GLY A 29 6.47 10.57 1.86
CA GLY A 29 6.18 10.50 3.30
C GLY A 29 5.75 9.12 3.81
N ALA A 30 5.75 8.08 2.97
CA ALA A 30 5.42 6.71 3.39
C ALA A 30 6.58 5.96 4.07
N THR A 31 7.81 6.48 3.97
CA THR A 31 9.00 5.87 4.58
C THR A 31 8.82 5.75 6.09
N GLY A 32 9.01 4.55 6.63
CA GLY A 32 8.76 4.23 8.04
C GLY A 32 7.33 3.76 8.35
N GLY A 33 6.43 3.83 7.37
CA GLY A 33 5.08 3.29 7.46
C GLY A 33 5.01 1.77 7.27
N THR A 34 3.78 1.23 7.27
CA THR A 34 3.51 -0.17 6.95
C THR A 34 2.54 -0.28 5.77
N MET A 35 2.67 -1.35 5.00
CA MET A 35 1.79 -1.66 3.89
C MET A 35 1.21 -3.05 4.09
N GLN A 36 -0.10 -3.17 3.88
CA GLN A 36 -0.80 -4.45 3.77
C GLN A 36 -1.24 -4.64 2.32
N ILE A 37 -0.91 -5.77 1.72
CA ILE A 37 -1.14 -6.04 0.30
C ILE A 37 -1.78 -7.41 0.06
N VAL A 38 -2.73 -7.44 -0.86
CA VAL A 38 -3.33 -8.65 -1.43
C VAL A 38 -3.16 -8.61 -2.94
N ASN A 39 -2.83 -9.73 -3.55
CA ASN A 39 -2.72 -9.92 -5.00
C ASN A 39 -3.20 -11.32 -5.41
N GLU A 40 -3.05 -11.67 -6.69
CA GLU A 40 -3.46 -12.99 -7.21
C GLU A 40 -2.77 -14.15 -6.48
N ALA A 41 -1.51 -14.00 -6.09
CA ALA A 41 -0.76 -15.05 -5.39
C ALA A 41 -1.29 -15.30 -3.98
N SER A 42 -1.70 -14.25 -3.26
CA SER A 42 -2.35 -14.40 -1.96
C SER A 42 -3.82 -14.84 -2.07
N GLY A 43 -4.50 -14.53 -3.18
CA GLY A 43 -5.90 -14.90 -3.41
C GLY A 43 -6.83 -14.47 -2.27
N PHE A 44 -7.46 -15.44 -1.61
CA PHE A 44 -8.32 -15.25 -0.43
C PHE A 44 -7.58 -15.36 0.92
N GLY A 45 -6.27 -15.54 0.89
CA GLY A 45 -5.42 -15.57 2.08
C GLY A 45 -5.30 -14.19 2.77
N PRO A 46 -4.68 -14.14 3.96
CA PRO A 46 -4.48 -12.88 4.67
C PRO A 46 -3.57 -11.94 3.87
N PRO A 47 -3.72 -10.61 4.04
CA PRO A 47 -2.79 -9.65 3.47
C PRO A 47 -1.36 -9.88 3.96
N ILE A 48 -0.40 -9.72 3.05
CA ILE A 48 1.03 -9.66 3.42
C ILE A 48 1.30 -8.28 4.00
N GLU A 49 1.91 -8.23 5.19
CA GLU A 49 2.36 -6.98 5.80
C GLU A 49 3.85 -6.73 5.53
N THR A 50 4.20 -5.50 5.20
CA THR A 50 5.58 -5.09 4.91
C THR A 50 5.85 -3.69 5.43
N LYS A 51 6.99 -3.51 6.08
CA LYS A 51 7.48 -2.18 6.48
C LYS A 51 8.07 -1.45 5.28
N LEU A 52 7.67 -0.19 5.08
CA LEU A 52 8.14 0.62 3.96
C LEU A 52 9.46 1.29 4.32
N MET A 53 10.55 0.81 3.74
CA MET A 53 11.89 1.39 3.91
C MET A 53 12.14 2.60 2.99
N LEU A 54 11.34 2.71 1.92
CA LEU A 54 11.44 3.77 0.91
C LEU A 54 10.04 4.27 0.56
N SER A 55 9.99 5.45 -0.06
CA SER A 55 8.76 6.01 -0.63
C SER A 55 8.37 5.42 -1.99
N ARG A 56 9.03 4.34 -2.43
CA ARG A 56 8.69 3.64 -3.68
C ARG A 56 8.11 2.27 -3.34
N ILE A 57 6.94 1.98 -3.90
CA ILE A 57 6.20 0.73 -3.71
C ILE A 57 6.01 0.09 -5.07
N THR A 58 6.41 -1.17 -5.22
CA THR A 58 6.10 -1.96 -6.41
C THR A 58 4.85 -2.79 -6.14
N LEU A 59 3.80 -2.58 -6.93
CA LEU A 59 2.58 -3.36 -6.88
C LEU A 59 2.61 -4.41 -7.98
N SER A 60 2.43 -5.68 -7.61
CA SER A 60 2.24 -6.77 -8.57
C SER A 60 0.95 -6.57 -9.38
N PRO A 61 0.76 -7.30 -10.49
CA PRO A 61 -0.51 -7.31 -11.22
C PRO A 61 -1.71 -7.50 -10.28
N PHE A 62 -2.78 -6.75 -10.56
CA PHE A 62 -4.06 -6.81 -9.84
C PHE A 62 -3.98 -6.63 -8.30
N ALA A 63 -2.89 -6.07 -7.78
CA ALA A 63 -2.73 -5.90 -6.34
C ALA A 63 -3.60 -4.79 -5.76
N VAL A 64 -4.08 -5.02 -4.54
CA VAL A 64 -4.73 -4.03 -3.67
C VAL A 64 -3.85 -3.83 -2.45
N ALA A 65 -3.44 -2.59 -2.20
CA ALA A 65 -2.59 -2.25 -1.07
C ALA A 65 -3.20 -1.13 -0.23
N ILE A 66 -3.11 -1.28 1.10
CA ILE A 66 -3.37 -0.22 2.07
C ILE A 66 -2.03 0.17 2.67
N VAL A 67 -1.69 1.45 2.58
CA VAL A 67 -0.50 2.02 3.22
C VAL A 67 -0.90 2.81 4.44
N HIS A 68 -0.37 2.43 5.59
CA HIS A 68 -0.40 3.18 6.83
C HIS A 68 0.82 4.09 6.86
N MET A 69 0.60 5.40 6.72
CA MET A 69 1.68 6.37 6.79
C MET A 69 2.19 6.46 8.23
N PRO A 70 3.50 6.72 8.44
CA PRO A 70 4.02 7.00 9.76
C PRO A 70 3.32 8.23 10.36
N ASN A 71 3.26 8.31 11.69
CA ASN A 71 2.86 9.56 12.35
C ASN A 71 3.94 10.62 12.10
N ALA A 72 3.51 11.86 11.86
CA ALA A 72 4.42 13.00 11.79
C ALA A 72 4.89 13.39 13.19
#